data_AF-A0A533RW78-F1
#
_entry.id   AF-A0A533RW78-F1
#
_cell.length_a   1.000
_cell.length_b   1.000
_cell.length_c   1.000
_cell.angle_alpha   90.00
_cell.angle_beta   90.00
_cell.angle_gamma   90.00
#
_symmetry.space_group_name_H-M   'P 1'
#
loop_
_entity.id
_entity.type
_entity.pdbx_description
1 polymer ?
#
loop_
_entity_poly.entity_id
_entity_poly.type
_entity_poly.pdbx_seq_one_letter_code
_entity_poly.pdbx_strand_id
1 'polypeptide(L)'
;LVASPLAFATGEPIVLVPPTLDAATSAFITGGGLQDLTVLGGTGSVSAAVASGLAALPGVTSVARISAADRYATSVAVAEYAEGRGFTWDGLAVATGEKYPDALAGGCLQGRGRSVVLLTRGAALPPSVGAALTAHKAGIAGVRFLGGAVAISEAARVDVYDALR
;
A
#
# COMPACT_ATOMS: atom_id res chain seq x y z
N LEU A 1 2.46 0.59 -5.51
CA LEU A 1 2.93 -0.72 -5.00
C LEU A 1 1.90 -1.32 -4.08
N VAL A 2 1.79 -0.87 -2.83
CA VAL A 2 0.79 -1.39 -1.88
C VAL A 2 -0.65 -0.97 -2.20
N ALA A 3 -0.81 0.06 -3.04
CA ALA A 3 -2.09 0.48 -3.61
C ALA A 3 -2.62 -0.46 -4.70
N SER A 4 -1.73 -1.24 -5.32
CA SER A 4 -2.05 -2.02 -6.53
C SER A 4 -3.13 -3.10 -6.29
N PRO A 5 -3.13 -3.85 -5.16
CA PRO A 5 -4.22 -4.78 -4.86
C PRO A 5 -5.57 -4.08 -4.72
N LEU A 6 -5.60 -2.94 -4.01
CA LEU A 6 -6.81 -2.12 -3.83
C LEU A 6 -7.35 -1.66 -5.17
N ALA A 7 -6.54 -0.94 -5.95
CA ALA A 7 -6.91 -0.42 -7.26
C ALA A 7 -7.41 -1.52 -8.21
N PHE A 8 -6.75 -2.68 -8.21
CA PHE A 8 -7.18 -3.82 -9.03
C PHE A 8 -8.54 -4.37 -8.60
N ALA A 9 -8.76 -4.55 -7.29
CA ALA A 9 -9.99 -5.19 -6.81
C ALA A 9 -11.19 -4.24 -6.78
N THR A 10 -10.98 -2.93 -6.66
CA THR A 10 -12.04 -1.91 -6.59
C THR A 10 -12.29 -1.26 -7.95
N GLY A 11 -11.38 -1.41 -8.92
CA GLY A 11 -11.44 -0.69 -10.20
C GLY A 11 -11.08 0.79 -10.06
N GLU A 12 -10.56 1.21 -8.90
CA GLU A 12 -10.18 2.60 -8.66
C GLU A 12 -8.86 2.94 -9.38
N PRO A 13 -8.78 4.08 -10.10
CA PRO A 13 -7.56 4.47 -10.79
C PRO A 13 -6.47 4.89 -9.81
N ILE A 14 -5.22 4.51 -10.09
CA ILE A 14 -4.04 5.10 -9.44
C ILE A 14 -3.63 6.34 -10.23
N VAL A 15 -3.71 7.51 -9.60
CA VAL A 15 -3.30 8.79 -10.18
C VAL A 15 -1.96 9.21 -9.57
N LEU A 16 -0.99 9.52 -10.42
CA LEU A 16 0.29 10.10 -10.00
C LEU A 16 0.17 11.61 -9.98
N VAL A 17 0.48 12.22 -8.84
CA VAL A 17 0.45 13.67 -8.65
C VAL A 17 1.85 14.26 -8.73
N PRO A 18 2.07 15.37 -9.46
CA PRO A 18 3.31 16.11 -9.39
C PRO A 18 3.49 16.80 -8.02
N PRO A 19 4.70 17.26 -7.67
CA PRO A 19 4.96 17.98 -6.40
C PRO A 19 4.08 19.22 -6.20
N THR A 20 3.65 19.82 -7.30
CA THR A 20 2.67 20.91 -7.37
C THR A 20 1.51 20.42 -8.22
N LEU A 21 0.27 20.61 -7.74
CA LEU A 21 -0.93 20.17 -8.46
C LEU A 21 -1.03 20.89 -9.80
N ASP A 22 -1.08 20.13 -10.89
CA ASP A 22 -1.17 20.66 -12.25
C ASP A 22 -2.61 20.61 -12.80
N ALA A 23 -2.82 21.33 -13.89
CA ALA A 23 -4.13 21.40 -14.56
C ALA A 23 -4.54 20.04 -15.14
N ALA A 24 -3.58 19.23 -15.59
CA ALA A 24 -3.85 17.91 -16.17
C ALA A 24 -4.44 16.95 -15.13
N THR A 25 -3.85 16.87 -13.94
CA THR A 25 -4.36 16.03 -12.85
C THR A 25 -5.73 16.52 -12.38
N SER A 26 -5.89 17.85 -12.25
CA SER A 26 -7.16 18.46 -11.85
C SER A 26 -8.27 18.16 -12.85
N ALA A 27 -7.99 18.27 -14.16
CA ALA A 27 -8.93 17.95 -15.23
C ALA A 27 -9.28 16.46 -15.28
N PHE A 28 -8.30 15.58 -15.03
CA PHE A 28 -8.55 14.14 -14.94
C PHE A 28 -9.49 13.78 -13.78
N ILE A 29 -9.28 14.36 -12.60
CA ILE A 29 -10.09 14.10 -11.42
C ILE A 29 -11.52 14.61 -11.60
N THR A 30 -11.66 15.86 -12.03
CA THR A 30 -12.97 16.50 -12.23
C THR A 30 -13.72 15.90 -13.43
N GLY A 31 -13.05 15.70 -14.56
CA GLY A 31 -13.63 15.10 -15.77
C GLY A 31 -13.96 13.61 -15.60
N GLY A 32 -13.21 12.90 -14.76
CA GLY A 32 -13.49 11.51 -14.39
C GLY A 32 -14.57 11.35 -13.31
N GLY A 33 -15.05 12.46 -12.72
CA GLY A 33 -16.06 12.43 -11.66
C GLY A 33 -15.58 11.75 -10.38
N LEU A 34 -14.28 11.82 -10.06
CA LEU A 34 -13.72 11.21 -8.86
C LEU A 34 -14.04 12.08 -7.63
N GLN A 35 -14.84 11.55 -6.71
CA GLN A 35 -15.36 12.30 -5.56
C GLN A 35 -14.59 12.03 -4.27
N ASP A 36 -14.29 10.75 -4.01
CA ASP A 36 -13.60 10.30 -2.81
C ASP A 36 -12.15 9.92 -3.15
N LEU A 37 -11.21 10.74 -2.68
CA LEU A 37 -9.80 10.60 -3.00
C LEU A 37 -9.04 10.05 -1.79
N THR A 38 -8.25 9.00 -2.00
CA THR A 38 -7.33 8.48 -0.99
C THR A 38 -5.88 8.78 -1.40
N VAL A 39 -5.23 9.70 -0.69
CA VAL A 39 -3.82 10.02 -0.87
C VAL A 39 -2.96 9.02 -0.10
N LEU A 40 -2.06 8.35 -0.81
CA LEU A 40 -1.13 7.39 -0.22
C LEU A 40 0.26 7.99 -0.07
N GLY A 41 0.79 7.95 1.15
CA GLY A 41 2.11 8.48 1.49
C GLY A 41 2.08 9.81 2.24
N GLY A 42 3.18 10.11 2.91
CA GLY A 42 3.33 11.29 3.74
C GLY A 42 3.47 12.59 2.95
N THR A 43 3.61 13.71 3.67
CA THR A 43 3.75 15.06 3.09
C THR A 43 5.02 15.24 2.26
N GLY A 44 6.05 14.42 2.48
CA GLY A 44 7.25 14.39 1.65
C GLY A 44 7.05 13.76 0.26
N SER A 45 5.98 12.99 0.05
CA SER A 45 5.62 12.41 -1.25
C SER A 45 4.49 13.17 -1.93
N VAL A 46 3.43 13.50 -1.18
CA VAL A 46 2.33 14.35 -1.64
C VAL A 46 2.17 15.47 -0.64
N SER A 47 2.55 16.69 -1.04
CA SER A 47 2.55 17.85 -0.13
C SER A 47 1.15 18.14 0.44
N ALA A 48 1.11 18.83 1.58
CA ALA A 48 -0.15 19.30 2.15
C ALA A 48 -0.88 20.25 1.18
N ALA A 49 -0.12 21.08 0.46
CA ALA A 49 -0.68 21.99 -0.55
C ALA A 49 -1.37 21.23 -1.69
N VAL A 50 -0.80 20.12 -2.18
CA VAL A 50 -1.44 19.28 -3.18
C VAL A 50 -2.74 18.67 -2.63
N ALA A 51 -2.71 18.10 -1.43
CA ALA A 51 -3.92 17.50 -0.83
C ALA A 51 -5.04 18.54 -0.60
N SER A 52 -4.71 19.74 -0.13
CA SER A 52 -5.68 20.84 -0.01
C SER A 52 -6.19 21.31 -1.38
N GLY A 53 -5.32 21.37 -2.39
CA GLY A 53 -5.71 21.68 -3.76
C GLY A 53 -6.69 20.66 -4.33
N LEU A 54 -6.47 19.36 -4.08
CA LEU A 54 -7.38 18.28 -4.47
C LEU A 54 -8.74 18.42 -3.78
N ALA A 55 -8.77 18.74 -2.48
CA ALA A 55 -10.01 18.93 -1.73
C ALA A 55 -10.81 20.16 -2.20
N ALA A 56 -10.16 21.14 -2.84
CA ALA A 56 -10.80 22.32 -3.39
C ALA A 56 -11.33 22.12 -4.82
N LEU A 57 -11.08 20.95 -5.44
CA LEU A 57 -11.55 20.69 -6.80
C LEU A 57 -13.08 20.52 -6.83
N PRO A 58 -13.77 21.04 -7.88
CA PRO A 58 -15.20 20.83 -8.05
C PRO A 58 -15.57 19.34 -8.10
N GLY A 59 -16.56 18.93 -7.31
CA GLY A 59 -17.05 17.55 -7.29
C GLY A 59 -16.31 16.60 -6.36
N VAL A 60 -15.17 17.02 -5.77
CA VAL A 60 -14.49 16.26 -4.72
C VAL A 60 -15.24 16.45 -3.40
N THR A 61 -15.63 15.34 -2.77
CA THR A 61 -16.39 15.31 -1.51
C THR A 61 -15.51 14.97 -0.33
N SER A 62 -14.48 14.15 -0.54
CA SER A 62 -13.56 13.76 0.52
C SER A 62 -12.14 13.55 0.01
N VAL A 63 -11.17 13.93 0.84
CA VAL A 63 -9.75 13.63 0.64
C VAL A 63 -9.20 13.06 1.94
N ALA A 64 -8.95 11.76 1.94
CA ALA A 64 -8.31 11.06 3.05
C ALA A 64 -6.82 10.85 2.76
N ARG A 65 -5.98 10.80 3.79
CA ARG A 65 -4.56 10.44 3.66
C ARG A 65 -4.24 9.21 4.48
N ILE A 66 -3.58 8.25 3.85
CA ILE A 66 -2.99 7.08 4.52
C ILE A 66 -1.48 7.21 4.44
N SER A 67 -0.86 7.42 5.58
CA SER A 67 0.59 7.57 5.70
C SER A 67 1.06 7.23 7.11
N ALA A 68 2.28 6.74 7.22
CA ALA A 68 2.95 6.54 8.50
C ALA A 68 4.41 7.02 8.43
N ALA A 69 5.17 6.74 9.49
CA ALA A 69 6.55 7.24 9.67
C ALA A 69 7.51 6.87 8.53
N ASP A 70 7.33 5.71 7.90
CA ASP A 70 8.10 5.29 6.75
C ASP A 70 7.24 4.44 5.77
N ARG A 71 7.86 3.98 4.68
CA ARG A 71 7.19 3.16 3.65
C ARG A 71 6.71 1.81 4.17
N TYR A 72 7.36 1.25 5.19
CA TYR A 72 7.02 -0.04 5.77
C TYR A 72 5.81 0.10 6.68
N ALA A 73 5.82 1.09 7.57
CA ALA A 73 4.65 1.45 8.36
C ALA A 73 3.47 1.90 7.48
N THR A 74 3.73 2.60 6.38
CA THR A 74 2.67 2.97 5.43
C THR A 74 2.08 1.74 4.74
N SER A 75 2.89 0.70 4.47
CA SER A 75 2.36 -0.57 3.94
C SER A 75 1.39 -1.26 4.90
N VAL A 76 1.67 -1.19 6.21
CA VAL A 76 0.77 -1.70 7.26
C VAL A 76 -0.52 -0.89 7.29
N ALA A 77 -0.43 0.44 7.33
CA ALA A 77 -1.63 1.29 7.34
C ALA A 77 -2.52 1.10 6.09
N VAL A 78 -1.92 0.83 4.93
CA VAL A 78 -2.67 0.48 3.71
C VAL A 78 -3.31 -0.90 3.80
N ALA A 79 -2.64 -1.89 4.43
CA ALA A 79 -3.20 -3.21 4.66
C ALA A 79 -4.42 -3.16 5.60
N GLU A 80 -4.33 -2.42 6.71
CA GLU A 80 -5.44 -2.19 7.65
C GLU A 80 -6.60 -1.46 6.96
N TYR A 81 -6.31 -0.44 6.16
CA TYR A 81 -7.33 0.23 5.35
C TYR A 81 -8.01 -0.73 4.36
N ALA A 82 -7.25 -1.62 3.72
CA ALA A 82 -7.79 -2.60 2.80
C ALA A 82 -8.65 -3.65 3.52
N GLU A 83 -8.27 -4.08 4.72
CA GLU A 83 -9.04 -4.99 5.55
C GLU A 83 -10.44 -4.42 5.84
N GLY A 84 -10.54 -3.14 6.20
CA GLY A 84 -11.81 -2.43 6.35
C GLY A 84 -12.67 -2.39 5.07
N ARG A 85 -12.07 -2.70 3.91
CA ARG A 85 -12.75 -2.82 2.61
C ARG A 85 -12.91 -4.26 2.17
N GLY A 86 -12.80 -5.22 3.08
CA GLY A 86 -13.01 -6.65 2.81
C GLY A 86 -11.82 -7.32 2.10
N PHE A 87 -10.60 -6.84 2.36
CA PHE A 87 -9.39 -7.61 2.11
C PHE A 87 -9.05 -8.50 3.31
N THR A 88 -8.25 -9.53 3.07
CA THR A 88 -7.78 -10.46 4.09
C THR A 88 -6.27 -10.38 4.28
N TRP A 89 -5.83 -10.69 5.50
CA TRP A 89 -4.43 -10.95 5.81
C TRP A 89 -4.02 -12.37 5.42
N ASP A 90 -4.96 -13.27 5.16
CA ASP A 90 -4.64 -14.60 4.68
C ASP A 90 -4.03 -14.57 3.27
N GLY A 91 -2.95 -15.33 3.08
CA GLY A 91 -2.19 -15.35 1.83
C GLY A 91 -1.53 -14.01 1.51
N LEU A 92 -1.27 -13.15 2.51
CA LEU A 92 -0.63 -11.85 2.31
C LEU A 92 0.71 -12.00 1.56
N ALA A 93 1.09 -10.96 0.82
CA ALA A 93 2.37 -10.93 0.16
C ALA A 93 3.36 -10.05 0.92
N VAL A 94 4.62 -10.49 0.99
CA VAL A 94 5.74 -9.70 1.46
C VAL A 94 6.66 -9.42 0.28
N ALA A 95 6.95 -8.14 0.03
CA ALA A 95 7.85 -7.69 -1.03
C ALA A 95 8.93 -6.75 -0.45
N THR A 96 10.07 -6.62 -1.12
CA THR A 96 11.08 -5.63 -0.69
C THR A 96 10.61 -4.20 -0.98
N GLY A 97 10.78 -3.32 0.00
CA GLY A 97 10.54 -1.88 -0.15
C GLY A 97 11.73 -1.11 -0.75
N GLU A 98 12.79 -1.79 -1.20
CA GLU A 98 14.03 -1.17 -1.70
C GLU A 98 14.14 -1.23 -3.22
N LYS A 99 13.71 -2.35 -3.83
CA LYS A 99 13.69 -2.54 -5.30
C LYS A 99 12.28 -2.98 -5.69
N TYR A 100 11.61 -2.15 -6.46
CA TYR A 100 10.15 -2.22 -6.60
C TYR A 100 9.54 -3.09 -7.72
N PRO A 101 10.27 -3.84 -8.59
CA PRO A 101 9.63 -4.53 -9.71
C PRO A 101 8.71 -5.66 -9.23
N ASP A 102 9.10 -6.38 -8.17
CA ASP A 102 8.37 -7.56 -7.70
C ASP A 102 7.07 -7.18 -6.98
N ALA A 103 7.08 -6.07 -6.23
CA ALA A 103 5.89 -5.52 -5.58
C ALA A 103 4.87 -4.98 -6.60
N LEU A 104 5.34 -4.45 -7.73
CA LEU A 104 4.46 -3.95 -8.80
C LEU A 104 3.79 -5.12 -9.55
N ALA A 105 4.57 -6.14 -9.91
CA ALA A 105 4.06 -7.32 -10.62
C ALA A 105 3.12 -8.17 -9.75
N GLY A 106 3.44 -8.35 -8.47
CA GLY A 106 2.63 -9.15 -7.56
C GLY A 106 1.39 -8.44 -6.99
N GLY A 107 1.26 -7.12 -7.16
CA GLY A 107 0.11 -6.36 -6.68
C GLY A 107 -1.22 -6.80 -7.29
N CYS A 108 -1.26 -7.07 -8.60
CA CYS A 108 -2.47 -7.56 -9.28
C CYS A 108 -2.86 -8.97 -8.81
N LEU A 109 -1.87 -9.82 -8.55
CA LEU A 109 -2.10 -11.17 -8.04
C LEU A 109 -2.80 -11.14 -6.67
N GLN A 110 -2.37 -10.25 -5.78
CA GLN A 110 -3.00 -10.07 -4.47
C GLN A 110 -4.38 -9.38 -4.58
N GLY A 111 -4.54 -8.46 -5.52
CA GLY A 111 -5.84 -7.85 -5.82
C GLY A 111 -6.90 -8.90 -6.19
N ARG A 112 -6.54 -9.90 -7.00
CA ARG A 112 -7.45 -11.02 -7.36
C ARG A 112 -7.87 -11.85 -6.15
N GLY A 113 -6.97 -12.06 -5.19
CA GLY A 113 -7.26 -12.78 -3.95
C GLY A 113 -7.87 -11.91 -2.85
N ARG A 114 -8.02 -10.60 -3.09
CA ARG A 114 -8.33 -9.60 -2.06
C ARG A 114 -7.42 -9.73 -0.84
N SER A 115 -6.14 -10.02 -1.04
CA SER A 115 -5.16 -10.13 0.03
C SER A 115 -4.22 -8.94 0.05
N VAL A 116 -3.64 -8.64 1.22
CA VAL A 116 -2.80 -7.46 1.41
C VAL A 116 -1.35 -7.68 0.96
N VAL A 117 -0.62 -6.58 0.80
CA VAL A 117 0.82 -6.55 0.50
C VAL A 117 1.53 -5.74 1.59
N LEU A 118 2.51 -6.34 2.25
CA LEU A 118 3.41 -5.67 3.19
C LEU A 118 4.81 -5.51 2.58
N LEU A 119 5.50 -4.46 2.99
CA LEU A 119 6.87 -4.20 2.56
C LEU A 119 7.86 -4.58 3.67
N THR A 120 8.97 -5.20 3.30
CA THR A 120 10.10 -5.48 4.21
C THR A 120 11.38 -4.78 3.75
N ARG A 121 12.36 -4.61 4.66
CA ARG A 121 13.74 -4.34 4.24
C ARG A 121 14.30 -5.64 3.67
N GLY A 122 15.18 -5.55 2.68
CA GLY A 122 15.67 -6.74 1.98
C GLY A 122 16.39 -7.72 2.90
N ALA A 123 17.04 -7.21 3.96
CA ALA A 123 17.82 -8.00 4.89
C ALA A 123 17.16 -8.27 6.26
N ALA A 124 16.08 -7.56 6.61
CA ALA A 124 15.49 -7.63 7.96
C ALA A 124 14.01 -7.23 7.96
N LEU A 125 13.24 -7.81 8.88
CA LEU A 125 11.84 -7.43 9.07
C LEU A 125 11.71 -6.07 9.81
N PRO A 126 11.04 -5.06 9.23
CA PRO A 126 10.75 -3.82 9.96
C PRO A 126 9.89 -4.09 11.20
N PRO A 127 10.18 -3.43 12.35
CA PRO A 127 9.40 -3.64 13.57
C PRO A 127 7.89 -3.39 13.42
N SER A 128 7.50 -2.37 12.65
CA SER A 128 6.10 -2.08 12.36
C SER A 128 5.38 -3.23 11.64
N VAL A 129 6.10 -3.92 10.75
CA VAL A 129 5.57 -5.04 9.95
C VAL A 129 5.49 -6.29 10.81
N GLY A 130 6.51 -6.57 11.62
CA GLY A 130 6.49 -7.69 12.56
C GLY A 130 5.38 -7.56 13.61
N ALA A 131 5.15 -6.35 14.13
CA ALA A 131 4.04 -6.06 15.04
C ALA A 131 2.68 -6.33 14.38
N ALA A 132 2.50 -5.88 13.12
CA ALA A 132 1.27 -6.13 12.37
C ALA A 132 1.04 -7.63 12.11
N LEU A 133 2.09 -8.37 11.69
CA LEU A 133 1.99 -9.82 11.51
C LEU A 133 1.57 -10.52 12.80
N THR A 134 2.15 -10.13 13.94
CA THR A 134 1.79 -10.68 15.25
C THR A 134 0.34 -10.37 15.61
N ALA A 135 -0.11 -9.13 15.38
CA ALA A 135 -1.47 -8.69 15.69
C ALA A 135 -2.54 -9.42 14.87
N HIS A 136 -2.25 -9.73 13.60
CA HIS A 136 -3.18 -10.38 12.68
C HIS A 136 -2.95 -11.88 12.52
N LYS A 137 -2.04 -12.49 13.30
CA LYS A 137 -1.58 -13.88 13.11
C LYS A 137 -2.70 -14.92 13.04
N ALA A 138 -3.78 -14.74 13.79
CA ALA A 138 -4.92 -15.66 13.80
C ALA A 138 -5.65 -15.74 12.44
N GLY A 139 -5.53 -14.70 11.60
CA GLY A 139 -6.12 -14.64 10.27
C GLY A 139 -5.14 -14.96 9.14
N ILE A 140 -3.92 -15.41 9.44
CA ILE A 140 -2.86 -15.64 8.44
C ILE A 140 -2.56 -17.14 8.37
N ALA A 141 -3.04 -17.83 7.32
CA ALA A 141 -2.72 -19.23 7.06
C ALA A 141 -1.54 -19.41 6.11
N GLY A 142 -1.22 -18.40 5.30
CA GLY A 142 -0.09 -18.42 4.39
C GLY A 142 0.51 -17.05 4.12
N VAL A 143 1.81 -17.04 3.78
CA VAL A 143 2.55 -15.85 3.33
C VAL A 143 3.19 -16.15 1.98
N ARG A 144 3.08 -15.21 1.04
CA ARG A 144 3.74 -15.25 -0.26
C ARG A 144 4.90 -14.25 -0.30
N PHE A 145 6.10 -14.72 -0.62
CA PHE A 145 7.24 -13.82 -0.85
C PHE A 145 7.31 -13.43 -2.33
N LEU A 146 7.20 -12.13 -2.61
CA LEU A 146 7.36 -11.54 -3.93
C LEU A 146 8.80 -11.06 -4.07
N GLY A 147 9.65 -11.97 -4.52
CA GLY A 147 11.08 -11.72 -4.75
C GLY A 147 11.96 -12.89 -4.31
N GLY A 148 13.06 -13.09 -5.04
CA GLY A 148 14.06 -14.12 -4.70
C GLY A 148 14.84 -13.79 -3.44
N ALA A 149 15.74 -14.70 -3.04
CA ALA A 149 16.56 -14.57 -1.81
C ALA A 149 17.46 -13.31 -1.79
N VAL A 150 17.75 -12.73 -2.97
CA VAL A 150 18.51 -11.47 -3.10
C VAL A 150 17.65 -10.25 -2.75
N ALA A 151 16.34 -10.32 -3.01
CA ALA A 151 15.41 -9.25 -2.72
C ALA A 151 14.90 -9.33 -1.28
N ILE A 152 14.67 -10.55 -0.79
CA ILE A 152 14.23 -10.84 0.57
C ILE A 152 15.11 -11.98 1.09
N SER A 153 16.03 -11.64 1.98
CA SER A 153 16.99 -12.58 2.56
C SER A 153 16.27 -13.73 3.29
N GLU A 154 16.94 -14.85 3.43
CA GLU A 154 16.40 -15.98 4.21
C GLU A 154 16.16 -15.58 5.67
N ALA A 155 17.04 -14.75 6.24
CA ALA A 155 16.85 -14.19 7.58
C ALA A 155 15.52 -13.40 7.69
N ALA A 156 15.23 -12.52 6.73
CA ALA A 156 13.98 -11.76 6.73
C ALA A 156 12.74 -12.67 6.56
N ARG A 157 12.86 -13.78 5.83
CA ARG A 157 11.77 -14.77 5.70
C ARG A 157 11.54 -15.51 7.02
N VAL A 158 12.62 -15.91 7.70
CA VAL A 158 12.57 -16.52 9.02
C VAL A 158 11.92 -15.57 10.02
N ASP A 159 12.32 -14.30 10.05
CA ASP A 159 11.71 -13.28 10.93
C ASP A 159 10.19 -13.17 10.71
N VAL A 160 9.73 -13.24 9.46
CA VAL A 160 8.29 -13.22 9.12
C VAL A 160 7.57 -14.44 9.68
N TYR A 161 8.16 -15.64 9.53
CA TYR A 161 7.56 -16.85 10.09
C TYR A 161 7.58 -16.85 11.61
N ASP A 162 8.64 -16.34 12.23
CA ASP A 162 8.75 -16.22 13.69
C ASP A 162 7.69 -15.27 14.26
N ALA A 163 7.37 -14.18 13.56
CA ALA A 163 6.28 -13.27 13.94
C ALA A 163 4.88 -13.91 13.88
N LEU A 164 4.72 -15.04 13.16
CA LEU A 164 3.46 -15.77 12.99
C LEU A 164 3.34 -17.00 13.90
N ARG A 165 4.35 -17.27 14.74
CA ARG A 165 4.33 -18.38 15.71
C ARG A 165 3.48 -18.08 16.95
#